data_AF-T0YHX9-F1
#
_entry.id   AF-T0YHX9-F1
#
_cell.length_a   1.000
_cell.length_b   1.000
_cell.length_c   1.000
_cell.angle_alpha   90.00
_cell.angle_beta   90.00
_cell.angle_gamma   90.00
#
_symmetry.space_group_name_H-M   'P 1'
#
loop_
_entity.id
_entity.type
_entity.pdbx_description
1 polymer ?
#
loop_
_entity_poly.entity_id
_entity_poly.type
_entity_poly.pdbx_seq_one_letter_code
_entity_poly.pdbx_strand_id
1 'polypeptide(L)'
;MIDPFPGYARLRDCIQRFQKDGAEPALYVSGQFLADLLVWYHLAWMGESLRKTIPLLGRLMAQGSGYTLADRQALNTLIGETLSSILPRYRALQQSGQVELSTTPNTHPILPLLLDFATAREAVPHLALPRHSLYPGGENRAIDHIWKALEAYHRQFDQNPTGFWPGEGALSTATLEMFATQGLAWTASS
;
A
#
# COMPACT_ATOMS: atom_id res chain seq x y z
N MET A 1 9.81 -3.10 -14.62
CA MET A 1 9.94 -1.97 -13.65
C MET A 1 11.35 -1.40 -13.63
N ILE A 2 12.40 -2.22 -13.69
CA ILE A 2 13.81 -1.79 -13.76
C ILE A 2 14.24 -1.48 -15.20
N ASP A 3 13.78 -2.29 -16.16
CA ASP A 3 14.24 -2.26 -17.56
C ASP A 3 14.11 -0.90 -18.28
N PRO A 4 13.11 -0.04 -17.99
CA PRO A 4 13.03 1.29 -18.57
C PRO A 4 14.16 2.25 -18.15
N PHE A 5 14.95 1.90 -17.13
CA PHE A 5 15.97 2.77 -16.53
C PHE A 5 17.36 2.16 -16.69
N PRO A 6 18.16 2.57 -17.70
CA PRO A 6 19.47 1.98 -17.97
C PRO A 6 20.45 2.05 -16.79
N GLY A 7 20.39 3.12 -16.00
CA GLY A 7 21.20 3.24 -14.78
C GLY A 7 20.85 2.18 -13.73
N TYR A 8 19.56 1.89 -13.54
CA TYR A 8 19.12 0.89 -12.59
C TYR A 8 19.37 -0.54 -13.10
N ALA A 9 19.12 -0.79 -14.39
CA ALA A 9 19.39 -2.08 -15.02
C ALA A 9 20.86 -2.49 -14.88
N ARG A 10 21.79 -1.54 -15.08
CA ARG A 10 23.23 -1.76 -14.91
C ARG A 10 23.57 -2.24 -13.50
N LEU A 11 22.99 -1.63 -12.47
CA LEU A 11 23.23 -2.01 -11.07
C LEU A 11 22.67 -3.39 -10.73
N ARG A 12 21.47 -3.71 -11.23
CA ARG A 12 20.90 -5.06 -11.13
C ARG A 12 21.82 -6.10 -11.76
N ASP A 13 22.32 -5.83 -12.97
CA ASP A 13 23.17 -6.77 -13.70
C ASP A 13 24.50 -7.01 -12.97
N CYS A 14 25.05 -5.99 -12.32
CA CYS A 14 26.21 -6.14 -11.41
C CYS A 14 25.90 -7.10 -10.24
N ILE A 15 24.78 -6.93 -9.53
CA ILE A 15 24.40 -7.81 -8.42
C ILE A 15 24.19 -9.25 -8.90
N GLN A 16 23.52 -9.44 -10.03
CA GLN A 16 23.27 -10.77 -10.57
C GLN A 16 24.57 -11.51 -10.92
N ARG A 17 25.62 -10.78 -11.35
CA ARG A 17 26.95 -11.37 -11.56
C ARG A 17 27.59 -11.77 -10.23
N PHE A 18 27.61 -10.88 -9.23
CA PHE A 18 28.16 -11.20 -7.91
C PHE A 18 27.48 -12.41 -7.26
N GLN A 19 26.15 -12.53 -7.38
CA GLN A 19 25.40 -13.66 -6.82
C GLN A 19 25.74 -15.01 -7.48
N LYS A 20 26.10 -15.02 -8.77
CA LYS A 20 26.55 -16.24 -9.46
C LYS A 20 27.90 -16.73 -8.95
N ASP A 21 28.73 -15.82 -8.45
CA ASP A 21 30.08 -16.10 -7.97
C ASP A 21 30.12 -16.43 -6.46
N GLY A 22 28.97 -16.48 -5.77
CA GLY A 22 28.83 -16.75 -4.33
C GLY A 22 28.49 -15.52 -3.49
N ALA A 23 28.29 -15.68 -2.18
CA ALA A 23 27.91 -14.56 -1.29
C ALA A 23 29.10 -13.68 -0.85
N GLU A 24 30.33 -14.20 -0.89
CA GLU A 24 31.54 -13.49 -0.43
C GLU A 24 31.89 -12.23 -1.23
N PRO A 25 31.75 -12.19 -2.58
CA PRO A 25 31.99 -10.97 -3.37
C PRO A 25 31.08 -9.79 -3.01
N ALA A 26 29.90 -10.05 -2.44
CA ALA A 26 28.97 -9.01 -2.03
C ALA A 26 29.52 -8.13 -0.88
N LEU A 27 30.47 -8.65 -0.09
CA LEU A 27 31.14 -7.90 0.98
C LEU A 27 32.06 -6.79 0.46
N TYR A 28 32.47 -6.87 -0.82
CA TYR A 28 33.37 -5.90 -1.46
C TYR A 28 32.62 -4.85 -2.29
N VAL A 29 31.29 -4.86 -2.23
CA VAL A 29 30.47 -3.84 -2.88
C VAL A 29 30.73 -2.48 -2.21
N SER A 30 31.07 -1.48 -3.01
CA SER A 30 31.39 -0.15 -2.49
C SER A 30 30.15 0.55 -1.90
N GLY A 31 30.37 1.46 -0.96
CA GLY A 31 29.30 2.31 -0.43
C GLY A 31 28.60 3.14 -1.52
N GLN A 32 29.34 3.53 -2.58
CA GLN A 32 28.75 4.25 -3.71
C GLN A 32 27.78 3.36 -4.51
N PHE A 33 28.11 2.09 -4.71
CA PHE A 33 27.21 1.16 -5.38
C PHE A 33 25.88 1.04 -4.62
N LEU A 34 25.94 0.89 -3.29
CA LEU A 34 24.73 0.81 -2.45
C LEU A 34 23.93 2.13 -2.48
N ALA A 35 24.62 3.27 -2.44
CA ALA A 35 24.00 4.58 -2.58
C ALA A 35 23.24 4.70 -3.91
N ASP A 36 23.87 4.31 -5.01
CA ASP A 36 23.27 4.37 -6.34
C ASP A 36 22.09 3.41 -6.49
N LEU A 37 22.19 2.22 -5.91
CA LEU A 37 21.10 1.23 -5.92
C LEU A 37 19.86 1.75 -5.17
N LEU A 38 20.06 2.32 -3.97
CA LEU A 38 18.97 2.84 -3.15
C LEU A 38 18.30 4.05 -3.81
N VAL A 39 19.07 4.96 -4.40
CA VAL A 39 18.50 6.09 -5.14
C VAL A 39 17.69 5.60 -6.33
N TRP A 40 18.22 4.68 -7.14
CA TRP A 40 17.48 4.15 -8.28
C TRP A 40 16.21 3.38 -7.90
N TYR A 41 16.24 2.63 -6.79
CA TYR A 41 15.04 2.02 -6.23
C TYR A 41 13.95 3.08 -6.01
N HIS A 42 14.27 4.17 -5.32
CA HIS A 42 13.30 5.23 -5.09
C HIS A 42 12.85 5.93 -6.39
N LEU A 43 13.77 6.27 -7.30
CA LEU A 43 13.43 6.91 -8.58
C LEU A 43 12.48 6.07 -9.45
N ALA A 44 12.73 4.75 -9.53
CA ALA A 44 11.90 3.84 -10.32
C ALA A 44 10.48 3.69 -9.75
N TRP A 45 10.34 3.76 -8.42
CA TRP A 45 9.07 3.66 -7.72
C TRP A 45 8.35 4.99 -7.49
N MET A 46 8.95 6.13 -7.83
CA MET A 46 8.24 7.41 -7.84
C MET A 46 7.10 7.40 -8.86
N GLY A 47 5.98 8.08 -8.55
CA GLY A 47 4.88 8.22 -9.50
C GLY A 47 5.32 8.96 -10.77
N GLU A 48 4.78 8.54 -11.92
CA GLU A 48 5.13 9.14 -13.23
C GLU A 48 4.91 10.66 -13.25
N SER A 49 3.81 11.14 -12.66
CA SER A 49 3.51 12.57 -12.56
C SER A 49 4.57 13.33 -11.77
N LEU A 50 5.14 12.74 -10.71
CA LEU A 50 6.21 13.37 -9.93
C LEU A 50 7.49 13.42 -10.75
N ARG A 51 7.88 12.32 -11.41
CA ARG A 51 9.08 12.28 -12.27
C ARG A 51 9.05 13.34 -13.37
N LYS A 52 7.87 13.63 -13.94
CA LYS A 52 7.70 14.64 -14.99
C LYS A 52 7.69 16.08 -14.47
N THR A 53 7.20 16.31 -13.27
CA THR A 53 6.92 17.67 -12.77
C THR A 53 7.96 18.17 -11.77
N ILE A 54 8.67 17.29 -11.07
CA ILE A 54 9.64 17.67 -10.04
C ILE A 54 11.05 17.73 -10.63
N PRO A 55 11.68 18.92 -10.73
CA PRO A 55 13.00 19.07 -11.36
C PRO A 55 14.12 18.24 -10.70
N LEU A 56 14.05 18.05 -9.37
CA LEU A 56 15.01 17.22 -8.64
C LEU A 56 15.04 15.78 -9.16
N LEU A 57 13.88 15.17 -9.42
CA LEU A 57 13.81 13.80 -9.92
C LEU A 57 14.40 13.70 -11.33
N GLY A 58 14.06 14.64 -12.22
CA GLY A 58 14.65 14.72 -13.56
C GLY A 58 16.17 14.84 -13.53
N ARG A 59 16.71 15.71 -12.67
CA ARG A 59 18.16 15.86 -12.47
C ARG A 59 18.82 14.56 -11.99
N LEU A 60 18.26 13.91 -10.96
CA LEU A 60 18.81 12.67 -10.42
C LEU A 60 18.74 11.52 -11.45
N MET A 61 17.66 11.44 -12.23
CA MET A 61 17.54 10.45 -13.31
C MET A 61 18.58 10.69 -14.41
N ALA A 62 18.84 11.95 -14.77
CA ALA A 62 19.86 12.31 -15.76
C ALA A 62 21.30 12.05 -15.25
N GLN A 63 21.56 12.29 -13.95
CA GLN A 63 22.84 12.00 -13.31
C GLN A 63 23.16 10.49 -13.34
N GLY A 64 22.18 9.64 -13.06
CA GLY A 64 22.19 8.20 -13.31
C GLY A 64 23.15 7.33 -12.46
N SER A 65 24.14 7.90 -11.79
CA SER A 65 25.03 7.24 -10.83
C SER A 65 25.88 8.27 -10.08
N GLY A 66 26.65 7.84 -9.08
CA GLY A 66 27.52 8.73 -8.32
C GLY A 66 26.73 9.71 -7.44
N TYR A 67 25.61 9.26 -6.86
CA TYR A 67 24.79 10.13 -6.03
C TYR A 67 25.51 10.50 -4.74
N THR A 68 25.55 11.80 -4.48
CA THR A 68 26.19 12.37 -3.29
C THR A 68 25.33 12.15 -2.04
N LEU A 69 25.85 12.48 -0.86
CA LEU A 69 25.04 12.56 0.35
C LEU A 69 23.92 13.60 0.21
N ALA A 70 24.22 14.75 -0.38
CA ALA A 70 23.25 15.83 -0.60
C ALA A 70 22.10 15.37 -1.52
N ASP A 71 22.41 14.63 -2.59
CA ASP A 71 21.40 14.06 -3.49
C ASP A 71 20.43 13.13 -2.75
N ARG A 72 20.98 12.24 -1.91
CA ARG A 72 20.19 11.28 -1.12
C ARG A 72 19.31 11.97 -0.08
N GLN A 73 19.84 12.97 0.60
CA GLN A 73 19.08 13.77 1.56
C GLN A 73 17.95 14.53 0.87
N ALA A 74 18.23 15.18 -0.27
CA ALA A 74 17.21 15.88 -1.04
C ALA A 74 16.10 14.94 -1.52
N LEU A 75 16.45 13.76 -2.02
CA LEU A 75 15.47 12.75 -2.42
C LEU A 75 14.63 12.27 -1.23
N ASN A 76 15.26 11.99 -0.10
CA ASN A 76 14.54 11.56 1.12
C ASN A 76 13.57 12.63 1.63
N THR A 77 14.00 13.90 1.64
CA THR A 77 13.12 15.03 1.99
C THR A 77 11.92 15.10 1.05
N LEU A 78 12.14 15.03 -0.27
CA LEU A 78 11.06 15.04 -1.25
C LEU A 78 10.07 13.88 -1.06
N ILE A 79 10.56 12.68 -0.74
CA ILE A 79 9.70 11.53 -0.43
C ILE A 79 8.82 11.84 0.79
N GLY A 80 9.42 12.36 1.86
CA GLY A 80 8.69 12.77 3.06
C GLY A 80 7.60 13.80 2.75
N GLU A 81 7.95 14.88 2.05
CA GLU A 81 7.01 15.93 1.63
C GLU A 81 5.87 15.37 0.77
N THR A 82 6.20 14.49 -0.17
CA THR A 82 5.22 13.85 -1.05
C THR A 82 4.23 13.03 -0.22
N LEU A 83 4.73 12.14 0.65
CA LEU A 83 3.91 11.27 1.49
C LEU A 83 3.03 12.07 2.46
N SER A 84 3.60 13.07 3.13
CA SER A 84 2.87 13.96 4.03
C SER A 84 1.76 14.74 3.33
N SER A 85 1.88 14.97 2.02
CA SER A 85 0.86 15.68 1.24
C SER A 85 -0.32 14.83 0.76
N ILE A 86 -0.26 13.49 0.87
CA ILE A 86 -1.28 12.58 0.32
C ILE A 86 -2.64 12.81 0.99
N LEU A 87 -2.73 12.68 2.31
CA LEU A 87 -3.99 12.81 3.04
C LEU A 87 -4.59 14.22 2.91
N PRO A 88 -3.82 15.33 3.04
CA PRO A 88 -4.35 16.67 2.80
C PRO A 88 -4.96 16.86 1.40
N ARG A 89 -4.34 16.29 0.34
CA ARG A 89 -4.88 16.39 -1.02
C ARG A 89 -6.21 15.66 -1.16
N TYR A 90 -6.32 14.44 -0.65
CA TYR A 90 -7.58 13.69 -0.67
C TYR A 90 -8.67 14.36 0.16
N ARG A 91 -8.31 14.94 1.32
CA ARG A 91 -9.24 15.75 2.13
C ARG A 91 -9.78 16.94 1.33
N ALA A 92 -8.92 17.68 0.64
CA ALA A 92 -9.33 18.82 -0.19
C ALA A 92 -10.24 18.38 -1.36
N LEU A 93 -9.91 17.26 -2.02
CA LEU A 93 -10.74 16.70 -3.10
C LEU A 93 -12.13 16.32 -2.58
N GLN A 94 -12.21 15.66 -1.43
CA GLN A 94 -13.49 15.32 -0.80
C GLN A 94 -14.29 16.55 -0.41
N GLN A 95 -13.66 17.55 0.23
CA GLN A 95 -14.33 18.80 0.62
C GLN A 95 -14.87 19.58 -0.59
N SER A 96 -14.19 19.48 -1.74
CA SER A 96 -14.67 20.07 -2.99
C SER A 96 -15.74 19.27 -3.72
N GLY A 97 -16.09 18.07 -3.23
CA GLY A 97 -17.06 17.17 -3.86
C GLY A 97 -16.58 16.50 -5.15
N GLN A 98 -15.28 16.57 -5.47
CA GLN A 98 -14.71 15.95 -6.67
C GLN A 98 -14.56 14.43 -6.53
N VAL A 99 -14.43 13.94 -5.31
CA VAL A 99 -14.33 12.51 -4.99
C VAL A 99 -15.14 12.22 -3.73
N GLU A 100 -15.64 10.99 -3.66
CA GLU A 100 -16.06 10.37 -2.40
C GLU A 100 -14.94 9.43 -1.95
N LEU A 101 -14.60 9.45 -0.66
CA LEU A 101 -13.63 8.53 -0.08
C LEU A 101 -14.38 7.47 0.73
N SER A 102 -13.96 6.21 0.56
CA SER A 102 -14.38 5.10 1.40
C SER A 102 -13.24 4.70 2.34
N THR A 103 -13.57 3.87 3.34
CA THR A 103 -12.57 3.22 4.20
C THR A 103 -12.67 1.70 4.07
N THR A 104 -11.74 0.98 4.70
CA THR A 104 -11.63 -0.48 4.66
C THR A 104 -11.32 -1.01 6.06
N PRO A 105 -11.62 -2.27 6.41
CA PRO A 105 -11.25 -2.86 7.71
C PRO A 105 -9.80 -2.57 8.09
N ASN A 106 -9.54 -2.22 9.35
CA ASN A 106 -8.27 -1.61 9.79
C ASN A 106 -6.98 -2.37 9.39
N THR A 107 -6.99 -3.70 9.37
CA THR A 107 -5.83 -4.49 8.90
C THR A 107 -6.19 -5.35 7.69
N HIS A 108 -7.19 -4.92 6.93
CA HIS A 108 -7.71 -5.58 5.74
C HIS A 108 -8.10 -7.07 5.90
N PRO A 109 -8.72 -7.52 7.03
CA PRO A 109 -9.22 -8.89 7.12
C PRO A 109 -10.36 -9.16 6.15
N ILE A 110 -10.47 -10.43 5.76
CA ILE A 110 -11.65 -10.98 5.08
C ILE A 110 -12.74 -11.19 6.15
N LEU A 111 -13.58 -10.17 6.35
CA LEU A 111 -14.57 -10.14 7.44
C LEU A 111 -15.49 -11.37 7.47
N PRO A 112 -16.02 -11.90 6.34
CA PRO A 112 -16.86 -13.09 6.38
C PRO A 112 -16.20 -14.28 7.09
N LEU A 113 -14.89 -14.47 6.89
CA LEU A 113 -14.12 -15.55 7.51
C LEU A 113 -13.79 -15.30 8.99
N LEU A 114 -13.84 -14.05 9.45
CA LEU A 114 -13.82 -13.79 10.89
C LEU A 114 -15.14 -14.23 11.52
N LEU A 115 -16.27 -14.04 10.83
CA LEU A 115 -17.58 -14.38 11.36
C LEU A 115 -17.86 -15.87 11.32
N ASP A 116 -17.66 -16.50 10.16
CA ASP A 116 -17.92 -17.92 9.95
C ASP A 116 -17.11 -18.46 8.77
N PHE A 117 -16.30 -19.50 8.98
CA PHE A 117 -15.53 -20.11 7.89
C PHE A 117 -16.40 -20.80 6.84
N ALA A 118 -17.64 -21.18 7.19
CA ALA A 118 -18.57 -21.77 6.24
C ALA A 118 -18.94 -20.81 5.10
N THR A 119 -18.82 -19.49 5.32
CA THR A 119 -19.04 -18.46 4.28
C THR A 119 -18.11 -18.64 3.08
N ALA A 120 -16.93 -19.26 3.27
CA ALA A 120 -16.03 -19.57 2.16
C ALA A 120 -16.68 -20.48 1.11
N ARG A 121 -17.65 -21.32 1.50
CA ARG A 121 -18.39 -22.20 0.59
C ARG A 121 -19.49 -21.51 -0.18
N GLU A 122 -19.92 -20.33 0.24
CA GLU A 122 -20.84 -19.51 -0.57
C GLU A 122 -20.15 -19.07 -1.87
N ALA A 123 -18.84 -18.76 -1.79
CA ALA A 123 -18.01 -18.46 -2.96
C ALA A 123 -17.49 -19.73 -3.66
N VAL A 124 -17.03 -20.73 -2.89
CA VAL A 124 -16.41 -21.95 -3.42
C VAL A 124 -17.04 -23.20 -2.76
N PRO A 125 -18.12 -23.77 -3.33
CA PRO A 125 -18.95 -24.79 -2.67
C PRO A 125 -18.22 -26.00 -2.09
N HIS A 126 -17.15 -26.44 -2.74
CA HIS A 126 -16.39 -27.64 -2.36
C HIS A 126 -15.12 -27.34 -1.57
N LEU A 127 -14.93 -26.11 -1.09
CA LEU A 127 -13.74 -25.74 -0.34
C LEU A 127 -13.63 -26.56 0.94
N ALA A 128 -12.45 -27.16 1.14
CA ALA A 128 -12.07 -27.77 2.39
C ALA A 128 -11.96 -26.67 3.46
N LEU A 129 -12.74 -26.79 4.53
CA LEU A 129 -12.74 -25.81 5.62
C LEU A 129 -11.70 -26.17 6.68
N PRO A 130 -11.25 -25.19 7.48
CA PRO A 130 -10.45 -25.45 8.67
C PRO A 130 -11.14 -26.45 9.62
N ARG A 131 -10.36 -27.09 10.50
CA ARG A 131 -10.90 -28.00 11.53
C ARG A 131 -11.81 -27.29 12.54
N HIS A 132 -11.54 -26.02 12.79
CA HIS A 132 -12.37 -25.17 13.65
C HIS A 132 -13.50 -24.58 12.81
N SER A 133 -14.67 -24.41 13.42
CA SER A 133 -15.84 -23.82 12.76
C SER A 133 -15.79 -22.29 12.70
N LEU A 134 -15.15 -21.65 13.68
CA LEU A 134 -15.17 -20.19 13.85
C LEU A 134 -13.78 -19.65 14.20
N TYR A 135 -13.57 -18.37 13.89
CA TYR A 135 -12.42 -17.62 14.37
C TYR A 135 -12.63 -17.20 15.84
N PRO A 136 -11.66 -17.42 16.76
CA PRO A 136 -11.82 -17.05 18.16
C PRO A 136 -12.08 -15.55 18.38
N GLY A 137 -13.28 -15.23 18.88
CA GLY A 137 -13.74 -13.85 19.07
C GLY A 137 -14.00 -13.09 17.76
N GLY A 138 -14.30 -13.82 16.68
CA GLY A 138 -14.44 -13.31 15.33
C GLY A 138 -15.34 -12.09 15.17
N GLU A 139 -16.56 -12.15 15.72
CA GLU A 139 -17.53 -11.04 15.69
C GLU A 139 -16.97 -9.77 16.35
N ASN A 140 -16.48 -9.86 17.58
CA ASN A 140 -15.89 -8.72 18.28
C ASN A 140 -14.68 -8.14 17.54
N ARG A 141 -13.87 -8.98 16.90
CA ARG A 141 -12.72 -8.54 16.10
C ARG A 141 -13.15 -7.88 14.80
N ALA A 142 -14.18 -8.40 14.13
CA ALA A 142 -14.75 -7.78 12.94
C ALA A 142 -15.28 -6.38 13.26
N ILE A 143 -16.03 -6.25 14.35
CA ILE A 143 -16.51 -4.97 14.88
C ILE A 143 -15.34 -4.03 15.19
N ASP A 144 -14.30 -4.49 15.89
CA ASP A 144 -13.11 -3.69 16.20
C ASP A 144 -12.37 -3.21 14.94
N HIS A 145 -12.28 -4.04 13.89
CA HIS A 145 -11.71 -3.63 12.61
C HIS A 145 -12.52 -2.55 11.89
N ILE A 146 -13.85 -2.61 11.98
CA ILE A 146 -14.74 -1.59 11.42
C ILE A 146 -14.60 -0.30 12.23
N TRP A 147 -14.71 -0.37 13.55
CA TRP A 147 -14.59 0.81 14.43
C TRP A 147 -13.27 1.54 14.27
N LYS A 148 -12.14 0.82 14.26
CA LYS A 148 -10.82 1.43 14.04
C LYS A 148 -10.70 2.07 12.67
N ALA A 149 -11.33 1.50 11.64
CA ALA A 149 -11.35 2.08 10.30
C ALA A 149 -12.17 3.38 10.26
N LEU A 150 -13.33 3.41 10.93
CA LEU A 150 -14.17 4.61 11.05
C LEU A 150 -13.48 5.71 11.86
N GLU A 151 -12.87 5.37 13.00
CA GLU A 151 -12.11 6.31 13.83
C GLU A 151 -10.91 6.88 13.07
N ALA A 152 -10.13 6.03 12.40
CA ALA A 152 -8.99 6.47 11.61
C ALA A 152 -9.43 7.39 10.47
N TYR A 153 -10.52 7.06 9.79
CA TYR A 153 -11.09 7.90 8.74
C TYR A 153 -11.53 9.26 9.29
N HIS A 154 -12.32 9.27 10.37
CA HIS A 154 -12.79 10.50 10.99
C HIS A 154 -11.62 11.40 11.42
N ARG A 155 -10.60 10.84 12.08
CA ARG A 155 -9.39 11.57 12.46
C ARG A 155 -8.67 12.22 11.26
N GLN A 156 -8.70 11.57 10.10
CA GLN A 156 -8.02 12.07 8.91
C GLN A 156 -8.85 12.94 8.00
N PHE A 157 -10.18 12.91 8.08
CA PHE A 157 -11.05 13.63 7.13
C PHE A 157 -12.10 14.53 7.79
N ASP A 158 -12.21 14.49 9.12
CA ASP A 158 -13.19 15.25 9.92
C ASP A 158 -14.64 15.00 9.47
N GLN A 159 -14.88 13.81 8.94
CA GLN A 159 -16.15 13.34 8.37
C GLN A 159 -16.25 11.83 8.59
N ASN A 160 -17.47 11.29 8.59
CA ASN A 160 -17.66 9.84 8.57
C ASN A 160 -17.74 9.34 7.13
N PRO A 161 -17.19 8.15 6.82
CA PRO A 161 -17.32 7.58 5.49
C PRO A 161 -18.75 7.08 5.27
N THR A 162 -19.27 7.28 4.06
CA THR A 162 -20.53 6.71 3.59
C THR A 162 -20.33 5.34 2.95
N GLY A 163 -19.18 5.14 2.30
CA GLY A 163 -18.77 3.90 1.66
C GLY A 163 -17.77 3.09 2.47
N PHE A 164 -17.87 1.77 2.37
CA PHE A 164 -16.92 0.84 3.00
C PHE A 164 -16.49 -0.25 2.02
N TRP A 165 -15.21 -0.29 1.70
CA TRP A 165 -14.62 -1.33 0.87
C TRP A 165 -14.23 -2.54 1.74
N PRO A 166 -14.83 -3.71 1.54
CA PRO A 166 -14.51 -4.89 2.34
C PRO A 166 -13.15 -5.46 1.89
N GLY A 167 -12.45 -6.13 2.81
CA GLY A 167 -11.16 -6.76 2.50
C GLY A 167 -11.29 -7.73 1.33
N GLU A 168 -10.51 -7.50 0.27
CA GLU A 168 -10.55 -8.28 -0.98
C GLU A 168 -11.93 -8.32 -1.67
N GLY A 169 -12.82 -7.35 -1.43
CA GLY A 169 -14.17 -7.39 -1.99
C GLY A 169 -15.10 -8.42 -1.33
N ALA A 170 -14.70 -9.04 -0.21
CA ALA A 170 -15.41 -10.17 0.37
C ALA A 170 -16.63 -9.76 1.21
N LEU A 171 -17.80 -10.30 0.87
CA LEU A 171 -19.07 -10.04 1.55
C LEU A 171 -19.79 -11.34 1.90
N SER A 172 -20.57 -11.28 2.97
CA SER A 172 -21.64 -12.20 3.34
C SER A 172 -22.82 -11.40 3.93
N THR A 173 -24.00 -12.01 4.05
CA THR A 173 -25.17 -11.35 4.66
C THR A 173 -24.85 -10.77 6.03
N ALA A 174 -24.16 -11.52 6.89
CA ALA A 174 -23.78 -11.05 8.22
C ALA A 174 -22.85 -9.83 8.18
N THR A 175 -21.91 -9.76 7.23
CA THR A 175 -21.05 -8.56 7.08
C THR A 175 -21.83 -7.34 6.58
N LEU A 176 -22.83 -7.54 5.71
CA LEU A 176 -23.69 -6.45 5.25
C LEU A 176 -24.55 -5.89 6.39
N GLU A 177 -25.09 -6.77 7.25
CA GLU A 177 -25.80 -6.38 8.46
C GLU A 177 -24.89 -5.58 9.39
N MET A 178 -23.65 -6.03 9.62
CA MET A 178 -22.68 -5.26 10.40
C MET A 178 -22.45 -3.87 9.81
N PHE A 179 -22.24 -3.74 8.51
CA PHE A 179 -22.05 -2.43 7.88
C PHE A 179 -23.28 -1.53 8.05
N ALA A 180 -24.48 -2.07 7.84
CA ALA A 180 -25.73 -1.33 8.01
C ALA A 180 -25.89 -0.81 9.45
N THR A 181 -25.55 -1.61 10.47
CA THR A 181 -25.63 -1.18 11.88
C THR A 181 -24.68 -0.03 12.22
N GLN A 182 -23.59 0.14 11.45
CA GLN A 182 -22.62 1.23 11.62
C GLN A 182 -22.96 2.47 10.77
N GLY A 183 -24.10 2.47 10.07
CA GLY A 183 -24.55 3.60 9.26
C GLY A 183 -23.82 3.73 7.91
N LEU A 184 -23.15 2.67 7.45
CA LEU A 184 -22.53 2.65 6.12
C LEU A 184 -23.61 2.49 5.05
N ALA A 185 -23.61 3.39 4.07
CA ALA A 185 -24.65 3.50 3.06
C ALA A 185 -24.42 2.55 1.87
N TRP A 186 -23.16 2.26 1.54
CA TRP A 186 -22.83 1.35 0.46
C TRP A 186 -21.52 0.60 0.69
N THR A 187 -21.40 -0.52 -0.02
CA THR A 187 -20.19 -1.35 -0.11
C THR A 187 -20.06 -1.89 -1.53
N ALA A 188 -18.94 -2.56 -1.84
CA ALA A 188 -18.70 -3.11 -3.17
C ALA A 188 -18.06 -4.51 -3.07
N SER A 189 -18.30 -5.33 -4.10
CA SER A 189 -17.74 -6.67 -4.26
C SER A 189 -17.02 -6.76 -5.62
N SER A 190 -16.07 -7.69 -5.72
CA SER A 190 -15.34 -8.00 -6.97
C SER A 190 -15.70 -9.37 -7.53
#